data_AF-A0A7C4YK56-F1
#
_entry.id   AF-A0A7C4YK56-F1
#
_cell.length_a   1.000
_cell.length_b   1.000
_cell.length_c   1.000
_cell.angle_alpha   90.00
_cell.angle_beta   90.00
_cell.angle_gamma   90.00
#
_symmetry.space_group_name_H-M   'P 1'
#
loop_
_entity.id
_entity.type
_entity.pdbx_description
1 polymer ?
#
loop_
_entity_poly.entity_id
_entity_poly.type
_entity_poly.pdbx_seq_one_letter_code
_entity_poly.pdbx_strand_id
1 'polypeptide(L)'
;MPRIIVISVITALAVFLPAANAQPLERKEIDKILEESLRSVINQGARIYNSGNEDGCLRVYQGALTVAVPLLDHRAELKKSVTAKMKRAETLATPEAKAFALREALDEIRAEIRKDLAPGDAKPKTLWDRLGGEPAVRAVLTEAIKIARNDPKVNFSRGGKFKATPEINARTVQLLVELLSSASGGPLKYTGRDMKTVHKGMGITNAEFDALGAVVVKVMKDMKVPDKEINETVAIVNSLRKDIVEEKTLWERLGGEEAVKKVVHDVVDAVGKDPKVNVTRDGKFPLNDEKVARLEKLLVEFISSATGGPFKYSGKEMKVAHAGMNIKDAEFDALAGHISATLKKYNVAQKEIDEFMTIIGTTKKDIVGK
;
A
#
# COMPACT_ATOMS: atom_id res chain seq x y z
N MET A 1 -40.22 48.82 12.43
CA MET A 1 -38.82 48.35 12.48
C MET A 1 -38.81 47.00 13.19
N PRO A 2 -37.95 46.00 12.91
CA PRO A 2 -37.06 45.68 11.78
C PRO A 2 -37.30 44.23 11.22
N ARG A 3 -36.99 43.96 9.94
CA ARG A 3 -35.87 43.15 9.39
C ARG A 3 -36.02 41.61 9.37
N ILE A 4 -36.14 41.11 8.14
CA ILE A 4 -35.60 39.83 7.65
C ILE A 4 -34.08 39.80 7.89
N ILE A 5 -33.55 38.78 8.58
CA ILE A 5 -32.15 38.32 8.42
C ILE A 5 -32.10 36.78 8.55
N VAL A 6 -31.41 36.22 7.57
CA VAL A 6 -31.01 34.86 7.30
C VAL A 6 -29.70 34.54 8.04
N ILE A 7 -29.55 33.30 8.52
CA ILE A 7 -28.29 32.56 8.82
C ILE A 7 -27.46 32.98 10.07
N SER A 8 -26.99 31.92 10.76
CA SER A 8 -25.92 31.84 11.77
C SER A 8 -26.37 31.94 13.23
N VAL A 9 -26.14 30.88 14.01
CA VAL A 9 -25.20 30.84 15.17
C VAL A 9 -25.14 29.39 15.67
N ILE A 10 -24.14 28.64 15.20
CA ILE A 10 -23.55 27.52 15.96
C ILE A 10 -22.31 28.10 16.64
N THR A 11 -22.43 28.37 17.93
CA THR A 11 -21.35 28.58 18.92
C THR A 11 -22.01 28.13 20.24
N ALA A 12 -21.48 27.26 21.09
CA ALA A 12 -20.10 26.92 21.38
C ALA A 12 -20.04 25.53 22.07
N LEU A 13 -19.07 24.71 21.70
CA LEU A 13 -18.28 23.95 22.67
C LEU A 13 -16.93 23.63 22.00
N ALA A 14 -15.96 24.51 22.25
CA ALA A 14 -14.56 24.27 21.95
C ALA A 14 -13.88 23.65 23.19
N VAL A 15 -12.71 23.06 22.94
CA VAL A 15 -11.68 22.56 23.87
C VAL A 15 -11.93 21.10 24.31
N PHE A 16 -11.19 20.07 23.86
CA PHE A 16 -9.77 19.98 23.54
C PHE A 16 -9.54 19.34 22.15
N LEU A 17 -9.17 20.15 21.16
CA LEU A 17 -8.24 19.69 20.14
C LEU A 17 -6.84 19.91 20.72
N PRO A 18 -5.92 18.93 20.70
CA PRO A 18 -4.53 19.26 20.96
C PRO A 18 -4.15 20.35 19.97
N ALA A 19 -3.57 21.44 20.46
CA ALA A 19 -2.91 22.40 19.60
C ALA A 19 -2.06 21.58 18.63
N ALA A 20 -2.36 21.67 17.33
CA ALA A 20 -1.46 21.13 16.33
C ALA A 20 -0.12 21.78 16.65
N ASN A 21 0.80 20.99 17.16
CA ASN A 21 2.14 21.40 17.47
C ASN A 21 2.76 21.65 16.10
N ALA A 22 2.52 22.83 15.54
CA ALA A 22 3.10 23.26 14.29
C ALA A 22 4.59 23.39 14.56
N GLN A 23 5.30 22.29 14.38
CA GLN A 23 6.74 22.29 14.37
C GLN A 23 7.18 23.36 13.36
N PRO A 24 8.20 24.17 13.67
CA PRO A 24 8.74 25.11 12.70
C PRO A 24 9.04 24.36 11.40
N LEU A 25 8.56 24.89 10.26
CA LEU A 25 8.80 24.28 8.95
C LEU A 25 10.29 23.97 8.79
N GLU A 26 10.60 22.76 8.35
CA GLU A 26 11.99 22.42 8.08
C GLU A 26 12.53 23.30 6.96
N ARG A 27 13.82 23.65 7.01
CA ARG A 27 14.46 24.55 6.02
C ARG A 27 14.25 24.09 4.57
N LYS A 28 14.20 22.77 4.35
CA LYS A 28 13.94 22.16 3.06
C LYS A 28 12.49 22.34 2.57
N GLU A 29 11.53 22.40 3.47
CA GLU A 29 10.12 22.69 3.14
C GLU A 29 9.93 24.16 2.78
N ILE A 30 10.62 25.06 3.48
CA ILE A 30 10.67 26.50 3.14
C ILE A 30 11.24 26.69 1.72
N ASP A 31 12.35 26.02 1.41
CA ASP A 31 12.96 26.06 0.07
C ASP A 31 12.01 25.54 -1.02
N LYS A 32 11.28 24.45 -0.77
CA LYS A 32 10.28 23.91 -1.71
C LYS A 32 9.14 24.89 -1.97
N ILE A 33 8.60 25.49 -0.91
CA ILE A 33 7.52 26.48 -1.01
C ILE A 33 8.00 27.71 -1.79
N LEU A 34 9.24 28.15 -1.55
CA LEU A 34 9.87 29.25 -2.29
C LEU A 34 10.04 28.93 -3.78
N GLU A 35 10.50 27.75 -4.17
CA GLU A 35 10.65 27.38 -5.60
C GLU A 35 9.31 27.48 -6.35
N GLU A 36 8.27 26.87 -5.80
CA GLU A 36 6.95 26.81 -6.43
C GLU A 36 6.27 28.18 -6.48
N SER A 37 6.36 28.94 -5.39
CA SER A 37 5.76 30.27 -5.28
C SER A 37 6.45 31.28 -6.20
N LEU A 38 7.79 31.30 -6.23
CA LEU A 38 8.54 32.21 -7.10
C LEU A 38 8.38 31.85 -8.58
N ARG A 39 8.21 30.56 -8.93
CA ARG A 39 7.83 30.15 -10.29
C ARG A 39 6.51 30.77 -10.73
N SER A 40 5.51 30.74 -9.84
CA SER A 40 4.20 31.34 -10.12
C SER A 40 4.30 32.86 -10.30
N VAL A 41 5.02 33.54 -9.40
CA VAL A 41 5.30 34.98 -9.47
C VAL A 41 5.97 35.37 -10.79
N ILE A 42 7.01 34.63 -11.21
CA ILE A 42 7.71 34.86 -12.47
C ILE A 42 6.75 34.78 -13.66
N ASN A 43 5.94 33.73 -13.71
CA ASN A 43 4.98 33.55 -14.80
C ASN A 43 3.89 34.63 -14.81
N GLN A 44 3.44 35.07 -13.62
CA GLN A 44 2.48 36.15 -13.51
C GLN A 44 3.07 37.50 -13.92
N GLY A 45 4.26 37.84 -13.43
CA GLY A 45 4.96 39.07 -13.82
C GLY A 45 5.24 39.11 -15.32
N ALA A 46 5.69 38.01 -15.93
CA ALA A 46 5.89 37.92 -17.37
C ALA A 46 4.60 38.15 -18.17
N ARG A 47 3.45 37.64 -17.71
CA ARG A 47 2.15 37.92 -18.35
C ARG A 47 1.78 39.41 -18.27
N ILE A 48 1.97 40.03 -17.11
CA ILE A 48 1.68 41.45 -16.89
C ILE A 48 2.61 42.34 -17.75
N TYR A 49 3.88 41.96 -17.85
CA TYR A 49 4.86 42.63 -18.70
C TYR A 49 4.45 42.55 -20.18
N ASN A 50 4.12 41.35 -20.65
CA ASN A 50 3.73 41.12 -22.05
C ASN A 50 2.40 41.78 -22.44
N SER A 51 1.58 42.21 -21.47
CA SER A 51 0.41 43.06 -21.71
C SER A 51 0.72 44.55 -21.78
N GLY A 52 2.00 44.94 -21.76
CA GLY A 52 2.46 46.33 -21.79
C GLY A 52 2.44 47.05 -20.43
N ASN A 53 2.32 46.31 -19.31
CA ASN A 53 2.27 46.88 -17.96
C ASN A 53 3.55 46.61 -17.19
N GLU A 54 4.60 47.36 -17.51
CA GLU A 54 5.93 47.21 -16.90
C GLU A 54 5.93 47.54 -15.39
N ASP A 55 5.22 48.59 -14.99
CA ASP A 55 5.07 48.98 -13.58
C ASP A 55 4.39 47.90 -12.73
N GLY A 56 3.38 47.24 -13.31
CA GLY A 56 2.69 46.11 -12.68
C GLY A 56 3.63 44.92 -12.48
N CYS A 57 4.43 44.59 -13.50
CA CYS A 57 5.44 43.54 -13.42
C CYS A 57 6.49 43.84 -12.34
N LEU A 58 7.02 45.07 -12.34
CA LEU A 58 7.97 45.57 -11.34
C LEU A 58 7.44 45.39 -9.91
N ARG A 59 6.21 45.84 -9.63
CA ARG A 59 5.60 45.74 -8.29
C ARG A 59 5.41 44.29 -7.85
N VAL A 60 5.01 43.39 -8.76
CA VAL A 60 4.85 41.97 -8.46
C VAL A 60 6.19 41.34 -8.07
N TYR A 61 7.26 41.62 -8.80
CA TYR A 61 8.59 41.10 -8.47
C TYR A 61 9.16 41.70 -7.18
N GLN A 62 8.99 43.01 -6.97
CA GLN A 62 9.45 43.68 -5.75
C GLN A 62 8.73 43.14 -4.51
N GLY A 63 7.41 42.96 -4.58
CA GLY A 63 6.62 42.38 -3.50
C GLY A 63 7.05 40.95 -3.16
N ALA A 64 7.26 40.12 -4.18
CA ALA A 64 7.71 38.74 -3.99
C ALA A 64 9.10 38.66 -3.33
N LEU A 65 10.06 39.49 -3.78
CA LEU A 65 11.40 39.53 -3.21
C LEU A 65 11.42 40.06 -1.77
N THR A 66 10.54 41.01 -1.43
CA THR A 66 10.39 41.53 -0.06
C THR A 66 10.01 40.41 0.92
N VAL A 67 9.20 39.45 0.48
CA VAL A 67 8.79 38.28 1.28
C VAL A 67 9.84 37.16 1.22
N ALA A 68 10.47 36.92 0.06
CA ALA A 68 11.39 35.82 -0.11
C ALA A 68 12.75 36.03 0.57
N VAL A 69 13.30 37.24 0.57
CA VAL A 69 14.66 37.51 1.09
C VAL A 69 14.83 37.17 2.58
N PRO A 70 13.89 37.52 3.49
CA PRO A 70 13.97 37.09 4.89
C PRO A 70 13.95 35.56 5.07
N LEU A 71 13.34 34.81 4.15
CA LEU A 71 13.25 33.35 4.24
C LEU A 71 14.54 32.64 3.80
N LEU A 72 15.53 33.38 3.31
CA LEU A 72 16.85 32.87 2.89
C LEU A 72 17.90 32.95 4.01
N ASP A 73 17.50 33.07 5.28
CA ASP A 73 18.42 33.18 6.42
C ASP A 73 19.41 32.00 6.54
N HIS A 74 19.01 30.80 6.09
CA HIS A 74 19.89 29.63 6.02
C HIS A 74 20.81 29.61 4.77
N ARG A 75 20.74 30.63 3.91
CA ARG A 75 21.47 30.76 2.64
C ARG A 75 22.13 32.13 2.53
N ALA A 76 23.05 32.43 3.47
CA ALA A 76 23.62 33.77 3.65
C ALA A 76 24.21 34.41 2.37
N GLU A 77 24.96 33.64 1.56
CA GLU A 77 25.54 34.15 0.32
C GLU A 77 24.49 34.46 -0.75
N LEU A 78 23.47 33.59 -0.90
CA LEU A 78 22.36 33.83 -1.81
C LEU A 78 21.55 35.06 -1.37
N LYS A 79 21.25 35.18 -0.07
CA LYS A 79 20.55 36.33 0.51
C LYS A 79 21.30 37.64 0.22
N LYS A 80 22.63 37.64 0.39
CA LYS A 80 23.50 38.78 0.10
C LYS A 80 23.48 39.16 -1.39
N SER A 81 23.62 38.18 -2.28
CA SER A 81 23.59 38.41 -3.74
C SER A 81 22.27 39.01 -4.21
N VAL A 82 21.14 38.43 -3.78
CA VAL A 82 19.79 38.87 -4.13
C VAL A 82 19.51 40.29 -3.61
N THR A 83 19.91 40.58 -2.37
CA THR A 83 19.75 41.91 -1.77
C THR A 83 20.53 42.98 -2.56
N ALA A 84 21.74 42.65 -3.02
CA ALA A 84 22.52 43.55 -3.87
C ALA A 84 21.84 43.80 -5.23
N LYS A 85 21.26 42.77 -5.83
CA LYS A 85 20.47 42.91 -7.08
C LYS A 85 19.22 43.77 -6.90
N MET A 86 18.52 43.64 -5.77
CA MET A 86 17.39 44.51 -5.43
C MET A 86 17.82 45.97 -5.32
N LYS A 87 18.91 46.26 -4.60
CA LYS A 87 19.44 47.63 -4.46
C LYS A 87 19.89 48.21 -5.80
N ARG A 88 20.50 47.40 -6.67
CA ARG A 88 20.86 47.82 -8.03
C ARG A 88 19.62 48.16 -8.86
N ALA A 89 18.52 47.41 -8.72
CA ALA A 89 17.29 47.70 -9.44
C ALA A 89 16.77 49.11 -9.10
N GLU A 90 16.87 49.55 -7.85
CA GLU A 90 16.41 50.89 -7.44
C GLU A 90 17.09 52.04 -8.21
N THR A 91 18.33 51.85 -8.65
CA THR A 91 19.12 52.88 -9.35
C THR A 91 18.86 52.93 -10.86
N LEU A 92 18.06 52.03 -11.42
CA LEU A 92 17.76 51.99 -12.86
C LEU A 92 16.69 53.02 -13.24
N ALA A 93 16.73 53.49 -14.48
CA ALA A 93 15.90 54.62 -14.93
C ALA A 93 14.45 54.21 -15.27
N THR A 94 14.25 53.04 -15.87
CA THR A 94 12.94 52.63 -16.43
C THR A 94 12.31 51.48 -15.65
N PRO A 95 10.97 51.41 -15.54
CA PRO A 95 10.27 50.28 -14.93
C PRO A 95 10.66 48.93 -15.54
N GLU A 96 10.81 48.87 -16.86
CA GLU A 96 11.36 47.72 -17.58
C GLU A 96 12.73 47.28 -17.02
N ALA A 97 13.72 48.17 -16.99
CA ALA A 97 15.07 47.84 -16.52
C ALA A 97 15.05 47.35 -15.06
N LYS A 98 14.22 47.98 -14.22
CA LYS A 98 13.99 47.54 -12.83
C LYS A 98 13.40 46.13 -12.78
N ALA A 99 12.36 45.85 -13.58
CA ALA A 99 11.70 44.55 -13.61
C ALA A 99 12.64 43.43 -14.05
N PHE A 100 13.49 43.66 -15.06
CA PHE A 100 14.51 42.69 -15.48
C PHE A 100 15.56 42.43 -14.39
N ALA A 101 16.05 43.48 -13.72
CA ALA A 101 17.00 43.30 -12.61
C ALA A 101 16.41 42.51 -11.43
N LEU A 102 15.12 42.73 -11.11
CA LEU A 102 14.43 41.93 -10.09
C LEU A 102 14.15 40.50 -10.56
N ARG A 103 13.89 40.30 -11.86
CA ARG A 103 13.72 38.98 -12.45
C ARG A 103 14.99 38.13 -12.34
N GLU A 104 16.16 38.72 -12.60
CA GLU A 104 17.45 38.05 -12.38
C GLU A 104 17.61 37.58 -10.93
N ALA A 105 17.19 38.39 -9.96
CA ALA A 105 17.25 38.01 -8.54
C ALA A 105 16.30 36.85 -8.22
N LEU A 106 15.08 36.84 -8.76
CA LEU A 106 14.12 35.74 -8.61
C LEU A 106 14.62 34.44 -9.26
N ASP A 107 15.22 34.54 -10.45
CA ASP A 107 15.78 33.40 -11.18
C ASP A 107 16.99 32.82 -10.45
N GLU A 108 17.85 33.65 -9.87
CA GLU A 108 18.98 33.20 -9.04
C GLU A 108 18.52 32.43 -7.80
N ILE A 109 17.51 32.94 -7.07
CA ILE A 109 16.93 32.23 -5.91
C ILE A 109 16.46 30.84 -6.34
N ARG A 110 15.68 30.76 -7.42
CA ARG A 110 15.14 29.49 -7.90
C ARG A 110 16.23 28.55 -8.39
N ALA A 111 17.23 29.05 -9.10
CA ALA A 111 18.33 28.24 -9.61
C ALA A 111 19.15 27.64 -8.46
N GLU A 112 19.47 28.44 -7.44
CA GLU A 112 20.26 27.98 -6.29
C GLU A 112 19.47 27.02 -5.40
N ILE A 113 18.21 27.35 -5.09
CA ILE A 113 17.30 26.44 -4.37
C ILE A 113 17.14 25.12 -5.16
N ARG A 114 17.03 25.18 -6.48
CA ARG A 114 16.87 23.98 -7.32
C ARG A 114 18.09 23.07 -7.29
N LYS A 115 19.31 23.57 -7.09
CA LYS A 115 20.50 22.71 -6.94
C LYS A 115 20.38 21.81 -5.71
N ASP A 116 19.79 22.33 -4.63
CA ASP A 116 19.63 21.60 -3.36
C ASP A 116 18.28 20.84 -3.26
N LEU A 117 17.26 21.34 -3.96
CA LEU A 117 16.00 20.64 -4.20
C LEU A 117 16.08 19.64 -5.35
N ALA A 118 17.23 19.47 -5.99
CA ALA A 118 17.46 18.39 -6.94
C ALA A 118 18.11 17.17 -6.26
N PRO A 119 17.33 16.29 -5.60
CA PRO A 119 17.57 14.86 -5.68
C PRO A 119 16.90 14.32 -6.96
N GLY A 120 17.61 13.47 -7.70
CA GLY A 120 17.23 12.98 -9.03
C GLY A 120 15.73 12.79 -9.26
N ASP A 121 15.25 13.36 -10.37
CA ASP A 121 13.91 13.19 -10.94
C ASP A 121 13.64 11.75 -11.40
N ALA A 122 13.75 10.78 -10.50
CA ALA A 122 13.00 9.55 -10.64
C ALA A 122 11.74 9.73 -9.79
N LYS A 123 10.56 9.70 -10.43
CA LYS A 123 9.34 9.23 -9.75
C LYS A 123 9.73 8.04 -8.85
N PRO A 124 9.17 7.89 -7.63
CA PRO A 124 9.48 6.73 -6.81
C PRO A 124 9.36 5.49 -7.70
N LYS A 125 10.49 4.76 -7.85
CA LYS A 125 10.59 3.68 -8.82
C LYS A 125 9.38 2.77 -8.64
N THR A 126 8.62 2.60 -9.70
CA THR A 126 7.46 1.72 -9.68
C THR A 126 7.91 0.30 -9.32
N LEU A 127 6.99 -0.58 -8.92
CA LEU A 127 7.37 -1.98 -8.74
C LEU A 127 7.97 -2.54 -10.04
N TRP A 128 7.43 -2.16 -11.20
CA TRP A 128 8.01 -2.48 -12.51
C TRP A 128 9.48 -2.07 -12.65
N ASP A 129 9.82 -0.83 -12.30
CA ASP A 129 11.19 -0.33 -12.38
C ASP A 129 12.12 -1.04 -11.39
N ARG A 130 11.61 -1.36 -10.19
CA ARG A 130 12.36 -2.11 -9.16
C ARG A 130 12.58 -3.57 -9.52
N LEU A 131 11.66 -4.17 -10.28
CA LEU A 131 11.81 -5.52 -10.83
C LEU A 131 12.82 -5.59 -12.00
N GLY A 132 13.30 -4.45 -12.50
CA GLY A 132 14.24 -4.37 -13.63
C GLY A 132 13.58 -4.23 -14.99
N GLY A 133 12.30 -3.84 -15.04
CA GLY A 133 11.55 -3.60 -16.26
C GLY A 133 11.32 -4.85 -17.11
N GLU A 134 11.02 -4.64 -18.40
CA GLU A 134 10.60 -5.72 -19.30
C GLU A 134 11.60 -6.89 -19.40
N PRO A 135 12.92 -6.66 -19.59
CA PRO A 135 13.86 -7.76 -19.78
C PRO A 135 13.92 -8.70 -18.57
N ALA A 136 13.97 -8.14 -17.36
CA ALA A 136 14.05 -8.91 -16.12
C ALA A 136 12.73 -9.66 -15.84
N VAL A 137 11.58 -8.98 -15.97
CA VAL A 137 10.26 -9.60 -15.80
C VAL A 137 10.02 -10.71 -16.81
N ARG A 138 10.39 -10.49 -18.09
CA ARG A 138 10.26 -11.51 -19.13
C ARG A 138 11.14 -12.72 -18.85
N ALA A 139 12.36 -12.53 -18.37
CA ALA A 139 13.25 -13.62 -18.00
C ALA A 139 12.67 -14.47 -16.85
N VAL A 140 12.20 -13.82 -15.77
CA VAL A 140 11.52 -14.49 -14.65
C VAL A 140 10.32 -15.31 -15.16
N LEU A 141 9.43 -14.70 -15.94
CA LEU A 141 8.22 -15.37 -16.42
C LEU A 141 8.52 -16.50 -17.40
N THR A 142 9.56 -16.36 -18.23
CA THR A 142 9.99 -17.41 -19.17
C THR A 142 10.47 -18.63 -18.41
N GLU A 143 11.36 -18.46 -17.42
CA GLU A 143 11.88 -19.59 -16.64
C GLU A 143 10.79 -20.19 -15.73
N ALA A 144 9.93 -19.35 -15.13
CA ALA A 144 8.81 -19.83 -14.31
C ALA A 144 7.83 -20.67 -15.13
N ILE A 145 7.45 -20.25 -16.34
CA ILE A 145 6.55 -21.03 -17.20
C ILE A 145 7.20 -22.35 -17.66
N LYS A 146 8.50 -22.34 -17.94
CA LYS A 146 9.25 -23.55 -18.27
C LYS A 146 9.24 -24.56 -17.12
N ILE A 147 9.44 -24.11 -15.88
CA ILE A 147 9.37 -24.98 -14.69
C ILE A 147 7.94 -25.45 -14.44
N ALA A 148 6.98 -24.53 -14.39
CA ALA A 148 5.57 -24.79 -14.08
C ALA A 148 4.92 -25.82 -15.02
N ARG A 149 5.33 -25.87 -16.28
CA ARG A 149 4.81 -26.85 -17.25
C ARG A 149 5.23 -28.29 -16.99
N ASN A 150 6.36 -28.47 -16.31
CA ASN A 150 6.87 -29.77 -15.95
C ASN A 150 6.50 -30.15 -14.50
N ASP A 151 5.86 -29.25 -13.75
CA ASP A 151 5.43 -29.51 -12.38
C ASP A 151 4.00 -30.10 -12.37
N PRO A 152 3.82 -31.37 -11.98
CA PRO A 152 2.50 -31.99 -11.89
C PRO A 152 1.59 -31.31 -10.86
N LYS A 153 2.13 -30.61 -9.86
CA LYS A 153 1.34 -29.85 -8.88
C LYS A 153 0.71 -28.60 -9.48
N VAL A 154 1.35 -28.01 -10.48
CA VAL A 154 0.80 -26.87 -11.22
C VAL A 154 -0.21 -27.35 -12.26
N ASN A 155 -0.01 -28.55 -12.83
CA ASN A 155 -0.90 -29.16 -13.81
C ASN A 155 -1.22 -28.20 -14.97
N PHE A 156 -0.20 -27.52 -15.51
CA PHE A 156 -0.39 -26.45 -16.49
C PHE A 156 -1.13 -26.89 -17.77
N SER A 157 -1.01 -28.17 -18.15
CA SER A 157 -1.69 -28.77 -19.31
C SER A 157 -3.13 -29.22 -19.02
N ARG A 158 -3.58 -29.14 -17.76
CA ARG A 158 -4.88 -29.64 -17.28
C ARG A 158 -5.11 -31.11 -17.68
N GLY A 159 -4.15 -31.98 -17.36
CA GLY A 159 -4.18 -33.39 -17.75
C GLY A 159 -4.05 -33.61 -19.26
N GLY A 160 -3.28 -32.76 -19.96
CA GLY A 160 -3.06 -32.87 -21.40
C GLY A 160 -4.13 -32.22 -22.30
N LYS A 161 -5.15 -31.59 -21.71
CA LYS A 161 -6.20 -30.85 -22.46
C LYS A 161 -5.64 -29.63 -23.19
N PHE A 162 -4.59 -29.00 -22.67
CA PHE A 162 -3.94 -27.85 -23.29
C PHE A 162 -2.53 -28.21 -23.76
N LYS A 163 -2.28 -28.02 -25.07
CA LYS A 163 -0.99 -28.30 -25.69
C LYS A 163 -0.01 -27.14 -25.48
N ALA A 164 1.22 -27.51 -25.19
CA ALA A 164 2.36 -26.63 -25.09
C ALA A 164 3.05 -26.50 -26.46
N THR A 165 2.81 -25.43 -27.20
CA THR A 165 3.62 -25.11 -28.41
C THR A 165 4.49 -23.89 -28.15
N PRO A 166 5.68 -23.75 -28.77
CA PRO A 166 6.53 -22.58 -28.60
C PRO A 166 5.79 -21.25 -28.79
N GLU A 167 4.85 -21.18 -29.74
CA GLU A 167 4.03 -20.01 -30.03
C GLU A 167 3.07 -19.68 -28.89
N ILE A 168 2.39 -20.70 -28.35
CA ILE A 168 1.53 -20.54 -27.17
C ILE A 168 2.37 -20.06 -25.98
N ASN A 169 3.57 -20.59 -25.80
CA ASN A 169 4.46 -20.20 -24.69
C ASN A 169 4.86 -18.73 -24.81
N ALA A 170 5.32 -18.33 -25.98
CA ALA A 170 5.70 -16.95 -26.26
C ALA A 170 4.52 -16.01 -26.02
N ARG A 171 3.31 -16.39 -26.47
CA ARG A 171 2.10 -15.59 -26.23
C ARG A 171 1.70 -15.54 -24.76
N THR A 172 1.78 -16.65 -24.02
CA THR A 172 1.51 -16.67 -22.57
C THR A 172 2.49 -15.78 -21.82
N VAL A 173 3.79 -15.90 -22.08
CA VAL A 173 4.81 -15.04 -21.44
C VAL A 173 4.55 -13.57 -21.78
N GLN A 174 4.26 -13.25 -23.04
CA GLN A 174 3.92 -11.88 -23.45
C GLN A 174 2.74 -11.31 -22.65
N LEU A 175 1.63 -12.06 -22.55
CA LEU A 175 0.45 -11.62 -21.81
C LEU A 175 0.72 -11.44 -20.31
N LEU A 176 1.55 -12.30 -19.72
CA LEU A 176 1.93 -12.18 -18.31
C LEU A 176 2.84 -10.97 -18.06
N VAL A 177 3.76 -10.67 -19.00
CA VAL A 177 4.60 -9.47 -18.97
C VAL A 177 3.73 -8.21 -19.04
N GLU A 178 2.78 -8.16 -19.97
CA GLU A 178 1.84 -7.04 -20.08
C GLU A 178 0.97 -6.87 -18.83
N LEU A 179 0.48 -7.98 -18.27
CA LEU A 179 -0.32 -7.98 -17.05
C LEU A 179 0.47 -7.43 -15.87
N LEU A 180 1.68 -7.93 -15.63
CA LEU A 180 2.52 -7.48 -14.53
C LEU A 180 2.94 -6.03 -14.73
N SER A 181 3.29 -5.62 -15.96
CA SER A 181 3.56 -4.22 -16.29
C SER A 181 2.39 -3.33 -15.88
N SER A 182 1.19 -3.62 -16.41
CA SER A 182 0.00 -2.80 -16.13
C SER A 182 -0.35 -2.74 -14.64
N ALA A 183 -0.08 -3.81 -13.87
CA ALA A 183 -0.41 -3.89 -12.45
C ALA A 183 0.69 -3.32 -11.52
N SER A 184 1.92 -3.20 -12.00
CA SER A 184 3.09 -2.79 -11.20
C SER A 184 3.62 -1.39 -11.53
N GLY A 185 2.93 -0.66 -12.43
CA GLY A 185 3.28 0.71 -12.84
C GLY A 185 4.16 0.81 -14.09
N GLY A 186 4.28 -0.28 -14.85
CA GLY A 186 5.02 -0.33 -16.11
C GLY A 186 4.26 0.25 -17.31
N PRO A 187 4.94 0.40 -18.46
CA PRO A 187 4.41 1.11 -19.63
C PRO A 187 3.48 0.27 -20.52
N LEU A 188 3.52 -1.06 -20.40
CA LEU A 188 2.72 -1.96 -21.22
C LEU A 188 1.28 -2.07 -20.71
N LYS A 189 0.34 -2.08 -21.64
CA LYS A 189 -1.08 -2.33 -21.39
C LYS A 189 -1.39 -3.81 -21.61
N TYR A 190 -2.19 -4.39 -20.72
CA TYR A 190 -2.70 -5.75 -20.88
C TYR A 190 -3.65 -5.85 -22.08
N THR A 191 -3.31 -6.72 -23.04
CA THR A 191 -4.11 -6.94 -24.26
C THR A 191 -4.91 -8.25 -24.27
N GLY A 192 -4.82 -9.05 -23.21
CA GLY A 192 -5.53 -10.32 -23.11
C GLY A 192 -7.00 -10.17 -22.71
N ARG A 193 -7.71 -11.30 -22.73
CA ARG A 193 -9.05 -11.42 -22.12
C ARG A 193 -8.92 -11.31 -20.60
N ASP A 194 -9.99 -10.89 -19.92
CA ASP A 194 -9.98 -10.85 -18.46
C ASP A 194 -9.73 -12.24 -17.84
N MET A 195 -9.18 -12.25 -16.62
CA MET A 195 -8.75 -13.47 -15.95
C MET A 195 -9.88 -14.49 -15.79
N LYS A 196 -11.10 -14.03 -15.54
CA LYS A 196 -12.27 -14.91 -15.39
C LYS A 196 -12.64 -15.58 -16.69
N THR A 197 -12.73 -14.83 -17.78
CA THR A 197 -13.10 -15.37 -19.09
C THR A 197 -12.07 -16.35 -19.62
N VAL A 198 -10.77 -16.09 -19.44
CA VAL A 198 -9.73 -16.97 -19.98
C VAL A 198 -9.57 -18.27 -19.20
N HIS A 199 -9.84 -18.28 -17.88
CA HIS A 199 -9.73 -19.48 -17.04
C HIS A 199 -11.05 -20.24 -16.85
N LYS A 200 -12.15 -19.73 -17.39
CA LYS A 200 -13.48 -20.35 -17.27
C LYS A 200 -13.49 -21.80 -17.76
N GLY A 201 -13.96 -22.71 -16.92
CA GLY A 201 -14.08 -24.14 -17.18
C GLY A 201 -12.76 -24.92 -17.08
N MET A 202 -11.67 -24.30 -16.62
CA MET A 202 -10.40 -24.98 -16.42
C MET A 202 -10.32 -25.77 -15.11
N GLY A 203 -11.25 -25.55 -14.17
CA GLY A 203 -11.30 -26.25 -12.90
C GLY A 203 -10.05 -26.04 -12.04
N ILE A 204 -9.44 -24.85 -12.11
CA ILE A 204 -8.20 -24.56 -11.38
C ILE A 204 -8.50 -24.55 -9.88
N THR A 205 -7.72 -25.32 -9.13
CA THR A 205 -7.85 -25.43 -7.66
C THR A 205 -6.95 -24.44 -6.93
N ASN A 206 -7.19 -24.24 -5.63
CA ASN A 206 -6.30 -23.41 -4.81
C ASN A 206 -4.88 -23.98 -4.76
N ALA A 207 -4.75 -25.30 -4.63
CA ALA A 207 -3.46 -25.97 -4.57
C ALA A 207 -2.63 -25.78 -5.86
N GLU A 208 -3.27 -25.83 -7.03
CA GLU A 208 -2.59 -25.62 -8.31
C GLU A 208 -2.20 -24.15 -8.53
N PHE A 209 -3.03 -23.22 -8.07
CA PHE A 209 -2.72 -21.79 -8.07
C PHE A 209 -1.52 -21.49 -7.15
N ASP A 210 -1.50 -22.06 -5.95
CA ASP A 210 -0.41 -21.91 -4.97
C ASP A 210 0.88 -22.54 -5.47
N ALA A 211 0.80 -23.71 -6.12
CA ALA A 211 1.93 -24.36 -6.75
C ALA A 211 2.57 -23.44 -7.82
N LEU A 212 1.77 -22.79 -8.66
CA LEU A 212 2.29 -21.83 -9.64
C LEU A 212 2.94 -20.62 -8.95
N GLY A 213 2.31 -20.07 -7.92
CA GLY A 213 2.87 -18.98 -7.12
C GLY A 213 4.22 -19.35 -6.50
N ALA A 214 4.34 -20.57 -5.97
CA ALA A 214 5.59 -21.09 -5.40
C ALA A 214 6.71 -21.22 -6.46
N VAL A 215 6.38 -21.65 -7.68
CA VAL A 215 7.34 -21.67 -8.80
C VAL A 215 7.84 -20.27 -9.13
N VAL A 216 6.94 -19.28 -9.23
CA VAL A 216 7.32 -17.88 -9.51
C VAL A 216 8.22 -17.33 -8.40
N VAL A 217 7.84 -17.50 -7.13
CA VAL A 217 8.66 -17.07 -5.98
C VAL A 217 10.04 -17.73 -6.00
N LYS A 218 10.12 -19.03 -6.30
CA LYS A 218 11.39 -19.75 -6.42
C LYS A 218 12.27 -19.12 -7.50
N VAL A 219 11.74 -18.89 -8.71
CA VAL A 219 12.51 -18.28 -9.81
C VAL A 219 12.97 -16.87 -9.45
N MET A 220 12.11 -16.05 -8.85
CA MET A 220 12.48 -14.70 -8.40
C MET A 220 13.63 -14.74 -7.39
N LYS A 221 13.60 -15.68 -6.43
CA LYS A 221 14.70 -15.88 -5.46
C LYS A 221 15.99 -16.37 -6.12
N ASP A 222 15.89 -17.31 -7.05
CA ASP A 222 17.06 -17.81 -7.81
C ASP A 222 17.70 -16.68 -8.62
N MET A 223 16.89 -15.78 -9.17
CA MET A 223 17.31 -14.57 -9.88
C MET A 223 17.66 -13.38 -8.97
N LYS A 224 17.71 -13.59 -7.65
CA LYS A 224 18.12 -12.59 -6.65
C LYS A 224 17.24 -11.33 -6.60
N VAL A 225 15.96 -11.45 -6.95
CA VAL A 225 14.99 -10.39 -6.70
C VAL A 225 14.80 -10.22 -5.18
N PRO A 226 14.80 -9.00 -4.63
CA PRO A 226 14.66 -8.83 -3.18
C PRO A 226 13.26 -9.21 -2.67
N ASP A 227 13.17 -9.68 -1.42
CA ASP A 227 11.93 -10.20 -0.82
C ASP A 227 10.78 -9.18 -0.81
N LYS A 228 11.10 -7.88 -0.72
CA LYS A 228 10.11 -6.81 -0.79
C LYS A 228 9.36 -6.85 -2.13
N GLU A 229 10.08 -6.85 -3.25
CA GLU A 229 9.51 -6.89 -4.59
C GLU A 229 8.81 -8.23 -4.88
N ILE A 230 9.32 -9.34 -4.32
CA ILE A 230 8.64 -10.65 -4.36
C ILE A 230 7.28 -10.56 -3.67
N ASN A 231 7.22 -10.06 -2.44
CA ASN A 231 5.98 -9.96 -1.67
C ASN A 231 4.95 -9.05 -2.35
N GLU A 232 5.39 -7.93 -2.93
CA GLU A 232 4.51 -7.03 -3.69
C GLU A 232 3.96 -7.71 -4.96
N THR A 233 4.80 -8.49 -5.66
CA THR A 233 4.38 -9.25 -6.85
C THR A 233 3.40 -10.37 -6.48
N VAL A 234 3.65 -11.09 -5.39
CA VAL A 234 2.75 -12.11 -4.84
C VAL A 234 1.40 -11.49 -4.44
N ALA A 235 1.38 -10.27 -3.89
CA ALA A 235 0.15 -9.56 -3.58
C ALA A 235 -0.67 -9.25 -4.85
N ILE A 236 -0.03 -8.82 -5.93
CA ILE A 236 -0.69 -8.60 -7.23
C ILE A 236 -1.28 -9.93 -7.75
N VAL A 237 -0.51 -11.01 -7.76
CA VAL A 237 -0.98 -12.32 -8.24
C VAL A 237 -2.15 -12.82 -7.40
N ASN A 238 -2.06 -12.73 -6.07
CA ASN A 238 -3.14 -13.16 -5.17
C ASN A 238 -4.42 -12.35 -5.35
N SER A 239 -4.33 -11.07 -5.76
CA SER A 239 -5.52 -10.27 -6.06
C SER A 239 -6.38 -10.83 -7.21
N LEU A 240 -5.77 -11.63 -8.10
CA LEU A 240 -6.41 -12.27 -9.25
C LEU A 240 -6.99 -13.65 -8.92
N ARG A 241 -6.73 -14.20 -7.73
CA ARG A 241 -7.10 -15.58 -7.35
C ARG A 241 -8.58 -15.87 -7.58
N LYS A 242 -9.47 -14.97 -7.14
CA LYS A 242 -10.93 -15.11 -7.25
C LYS A 242 -11.44 -15.21 -8.69
N ASP A 243 -10.67 -14.71 -9.65
CA ASP A 243 -11.03 -14.70 -11.06
C ASP A 243 -10.43 -15.91 -11.78
N ILE A 244 -9.51 -16.66 -11.15
CA ILE A 244 -8.77 -17.76 -11.77
C ILE A 244 -9.17 -19.12 -11.19
N VAL A 245 -9.32 -19.20 -9.86
CA VAL A 245 -9.66 -20.44 -9.15
C VAL A 245 -11.16 -20.71 -9.27
N GLU A 246 -11.51 -21.92 -9.69
CA GLU A 246 -12.90 -22.38 -9.83
C GLU A 246 -13.33 -23.37 -8.74
N GLU A 247 -12.43 -23.68 -7.80
CA GLU A 247 -12.77 -24.42 -6.58
C GLU A 247 -13.44 -23.50 -5.57
N LYS A 248 -14.46 -24.02 -4.87
CA LYS A 248 -15.02 -23.32 -3.70
C LYS A 248 -13.91 -22.99 -2.71
N THR A 249 -13.92 -21.76 -2.19
CA THR A 249 -12.94 -21.37 -1.18
C THR A 249 -13.12 -22.20 0.08
N LEU A 250 -12.10 -22.29 0.93
CA LEU A 250 -12.27 -22.96 2.22
C LEU A 250 -13.37 -22.27 3.05
N TRP A 251 -13.52 -20.95 2.96
CA TRP A 251 -14.66 -20.23 3.54
C TRP A 251 -16.03 -20.79 3.10
N GLU A 252 -16.22 -20.98 1.78
CA GLU A 252 -17.46 -21.52 1.24
C GLU A 252 -17.67 -22.98 1.63
N ARG A 253 -16.60 -23.78 1.66
CA ARG A 253 -16.64 -25.19 2.10
C ARG A 253 -16.91 -25.34 3.60
N LEU A 254 -16.47 -24.38 4.41
CA LEU A 254 -16.80 -24.27 5.83
C LEU A 254 -18.24 -23.79 6.08
N GLY A 255 -19.01 -23.48 5.03
CA GLY A 255 -20.41 -23.08 5.12
C GLY A 255 -20.64 -21.57 5.18
N GLY A 256 -19.60 -20.76 4.95
CA GLY A 256 -19.69 -19.30 4.91
C GLY A 256 -19.92 -18.64 6.27
N GLU A 257 -20.40 -17.40 6.26
CA GLU A 257 -20.45 -16.54 7.45
C GLU A 257 -21.26 -17.14 8.61
N GLU A 258 -22.47 -17.61 8.33
CA GLU A 258 -23.38 -18.12 9.36
C GLU A 258 -22.83 -19.38 10.05
N ALA A 259 -22.19 -20.27 9.29
CA ALA A 259 -21.56 -21.47 9.85
C ALA A 259 -20.31 -21.10 10.67
N VAL A 260 -19.45 -20.23 10.13
CA VAL A 260 -18.22 -19.80 10.81
C VAL A 260 -18.54 -19.03 12.11
N LYS A 261 -19.55 -18.15 12.12
CA LYS A 261 -19.99 -17.45 13.34
C LYS A 261 -20.37 -18.42 14.46
N LYS A 262 -21.13 -19.46 14.14
CA LYS A 262 -21.54 -20.50 15.11
C LYS A 262 -20.33 -21.28 15.64
N VAL A 263 -19.45 -21.71 14.76
CA VAL A 263 -18.20 -22.40 15.14
C VAL A 263 -17.35 -21.50 16.05
N VAL A 264 -17.16 -20.23 15.69
CA VAL A 264 -16.38 -19.27 16.47
C VAL A 264 -16.99 -19.09 17.87
N HIS A 265 -18.30 -18.90 17.95
CA HIS A 265 -19.01 -18.77 19.22
C HIS A 265 -18.78 -19.99 20.13
N ASP A 266 -19.00 -21.20 19.60
CA ASP A 266 -18.80 -22.45 20.34
C ASP A 266 -17.34 -22.66 20.76
N VAL A 267 -16.37 -22.27 19.92
CA VAL A 267 -14.94 -22.31 20.29
C VAL A 267 -14.66 -21.32 21.42
N VAL A 268 -15.13 -20.07 21.33
CA VAL A 268 -14.88 -19.04 22.34
C VAL A 268 -15.49 -19.43 23.70
N ASP A 269 -16.70 -20.01 23.69
CA ASP A 269 -17.34 -20.54 24.89
C ASP A 269 -16.54 -21.72 25.50
N ALA A 270 -16.07 -22.66 24.67
CA ALA A 270 -15.30 -23.81 25.13
C ALA A 270 -13.94 -23.41 25.72
N VAL A 271 -13.19 -22.52 25.04
CA VAL A 271 -11.86 -22.08 25.50
C VAL A 271 -11.94 -21.17 26.72
N GLY A 272 -13.04 -20.43 26.89
CA GLY A 272 -13.30 -19.64 28.09
C GLY A 272 -13.47 -20.50 29.35
N LYS A 273 -13.87 -21.76 29.19
CA LYS A 273 -14.10 -22.72 30.28
C LYS A 273 -12.91 -23.65 30.54
N ASP A 274 -11.95 -23.73 29.63
CA ASP A 274 -10.79 -24.63 29.77
C ASP A 274 -9.58 -23.92 30.42
N PRO A 275 -9.22 -24.25 31.67
CA PRO A 275 -8.05 -23.66 32.33
C PRO A 275 -6.74 -23.98 31.62
N LYS A 276 -6.65 -25.03 30.79
CA LYS A 276 -5.45 -25.36 30.02
C LYS A 276 -5.18 -24.37 28.89
N VAL A 277 -6.23 -23.73 28.36
CA VAL A 277 -6.07 -22.68 27.36
C VAL A 277 -5.63 -21.39 28.05
N ASN A 278 -6.11 -21.13 29.28
CA ASN A 278 -5.80 -19.95 30.09
C ASN A 278 -6.13 -18.62 29.39
N VAL A 279 -7.24 -18.51 28.65
CA VAL A 279 -7.51 -17.34 27.77
C VAL A 279 -7.38 -15.97 28.46
N THR A 280 -7.63 -15.87 29.77
CA THR A 280 -7.52 -14.62 30.55
C THR A 280 -6.11 -14.34 31.08
N ARG A 281 -5.15 -15.25 30.91
CA ARG A 281 -3.79 -15.23 31.48
C ARG A 281 -3.82 -14.94 32.97
N ASP A 282 -4.43 -15.84 33.73
CA ASP A 282 -4.60 -15.71 35.19
C ASP A 282 -5.28 -14.38 35.59
N GLY A 283 -6.27 -13.96 34.80
CA GLY A 283 -7.04 -12.74 35.04
C GLY A 283 -6.40 -11.42 34.58
N LYS A 284 -5.18 -11.43 34.02
CA LYS A 284 -4.52 -10.23 33.47
C LYS A 284 -5.28 -9.62 32.29
N PHE A 285 -5.99 -10.44 31.52
CA PHE A 285 -6.83 -10.05 30.39
C PHE A 285 -8.27 -10.52 30.64
N PRO A 286 -9.04 -9.84 31.50
CA PRO A 286 -10.40 -10.25 31.81
C PRO A 286 -11.29 -10.07 30.59
N LEU A 287 -12.11 -11.09 30.29
CA LEU A 287 -13.11 -11.09 29.25
C LEU A 287 -14.47 -10.76 29.87
N ASN A 288 -15.13 -9.73 29.34
CA ASN A 288 -16.53 -9.42 29.56
C ASN A 288 -17.28 -9.59 28.23
N ASP A 289 -18.60 -9.49 28.25
CA ASP A 289 -19.44 -9.72 27.06
C ASP A 289 -19.05 -8.84 25.87
N GLU A 290 -18.70 -7.57 26.10
CA GLU A 290 -18.25 -6.67 25.04
C GLU A 290 -16.92 -7.11 24.40
N LYS A 291 -15.95 -7.54 25.22
CA LYS A 291 -14.66 -8.05 24.75
C LYS A 291 -14.81 -9.39 24.03
N VAL A 292 -15.71 -10.26 24.51
CA VAL A 292 -16.04 -11.53 23.86
C VAL A 292 -16.65 -11.27 22.49
N ALA A 293 -17.67 -10.40 22.39
CA ALA A 293 -18.28 -10.04 21.11
C ALA A 293 -17.26 -9.45 20.12
N ARG A 294 -16.35 -8.59 20.61
CA ARG A 294 -15.26 -8.06 19.79
C ARG A 294 -14.28 -9.16 19.34
N LEU A 295 -13.93 -10.09 20.22
CA LEU A 295 -13.04 -11.21 19.91
C LEU A 295 -13.67 -12.11 18.83
N GLU A 296 -14.93 -12.49 19.00
CA GLU A 296 -15.66 -13.31 18.02
C GLU A 296 -15.70 -12.63 16.65
N LYS A 297 -16.02 -11.33 16.59
CA LYS A 297 -15.97 -10.55 15.35
C LYS A 297 -14.60 -10.63 14.68
N LEU A 298 -13.52 -10.39 15.43
CA LEU A 298 -12.16 -10.43 14.89
C LEU A 298 -11.75 -11.83 14.42
N LEU A 299 -12.19 -12.88 15.10
CA LEU A 299 -11.96 -14.27 14.69
C LEU A 299 -12.68 -14.59 13.39
N VAL A 300 -13.94 -14.17 13.23
CA VAL A 300 -14.68 -14.34 11.97
C VAL A 300 -13.99 -13.60 10.82
N GLU A 301 -13.57 -12.35 11.04
CA GLU A 301 -12.83 -11.59 10.04
C GLU A 301 -11.49 -12.25 9.67
N PHE A 302 -10.74 -12.74 10.67
CA PHE A 302 -9.48 -13.45 10.45
C PHE A 302 -9.70 -14.70 9.62
N ILE A 303 -10.62 -15.58 10.03
CA ILE A 303 -10.97 -16.81 9.30
C ILE A 303 -11.36 -16.46 7.88
N SER A 304 -12.27 -15.51 7.68
CA SER A 304 -12.69 -15.06 6.36
C SER A 304 -11.50 -14.65 5.50
N SER A 305 -10.63 -13.76 6.00
CA SER A 305 -9.47 -13.29 5.24
C SER A 305 -8.48 -14.41 4.91
N ALA A 306 -8.32 -15.38 5.81
CA ALA A 306 -7.36 -16.47 5.68
C ALA A 306 -7.88 -17.62 4.80
N THR A 307 -9.20 -17.84 4.74
CA THR A 307 -9.82 -18.97 4.03
C THR A 307 -10.51 -18.55 2.72
N GLY A 308 -10.32 -17.31 2.26
CA GLY A 308 -10.89 -16.81 0.99
C GLY A 308 -12.33 -16.32 1.07
N GLY A 309 -12.77 -15.86 2.23
CA GLY A 309 -14.06 -15.20 2.44
C GLY A 309 -14.03 -13.68 2.18
N PRO A 310 -15.20 -13.01 2.32
CA PRO A 310 -15.36 -11.62 1.91
C PRO A 310 -14.82 -10.59 2.91
N PHE A 311 -14.55 -10.97 4.16
CA PHE A 311 -14.15 -10.02 5.19
C PHE A 311 -12.66 -9.80 5.24
N LYS A 312 -12.27 -8.54 5.45
CA LYS A 312 -10.89 -8.17 5.75
C LYS A 312 -10.70 -8.18 7.26
N TYR A 313 -9.56 -8.72 7.69
CA TYR A 313 -9.15 -8.66 9.08
C TYR A 313 -8.83 -7.21 9.48
N SER A 314 -9.57 -6.68 10.47
CA SER A 314 -9.38 -5.32 11.00
C SER A 314 -8.59 -5.27 12.30
N GLY A 315 -8.15 -6.42 12.81
CA GLY A 315 -7.40 -6.52 14.05
C GLY A 315 -5.93 -6.15 13.91
N LYS A 316 -5.22 -6.19 15.05
CA LYS A 316 -3.76 -5.99 15.07
C LYS A 316 -3.06 -7.24 14.53
N GLU A 317 -1.88 -7.06 13.95
CA GLU A 317 -0.97 -8.16 13.60
C GLU A 317 -0.82 -9.17 14.75
N MET A 318 -0.77 -10.47 14.45
CA MET A 318 -0.81 -11.54 15.47
C MET A 318 0.24 -11.36 16.58
N LYS A 319 1.47 -10.99 16.19
CA LYS A 319 2.56 -10.71 17.13
C LYS A 319 2.30 -9.51 18.04
N VAL A 320 1.66 -8.47 17.52
CA VAL A 320 1.35 -7.26 18.29
C VAL A 320 0.12 -7.48 19.17
N ALA A 321 -0.87 -8.23 18.68
CA ALA A 321 -2.08 -8.56 19.42
C ALA A 321 -1.77 -9.40 20.66
N HIS A 322 -0.82 -10.34 20.56
CA HIS A 322 -0.45 -11.28 21.63
C HIS A 322 0.82 -10.89 22.39
N ALA A 323 1.39 -9.71 22.11
CA ALA A 323 2.57 -9.20 22.79
C ALA A 323 2.34 -9.12 24.31
N GLY A 324 3.28 -9.69 25.09
CA GLY A 324 3.21 -9.68 26.55
C GLY A 324 2.25 -10.70 27.18
N MET A 325 1.54 -11.51 26.37
CA MET A 325 0.67 -12.58 26.89
C MET A 325 1.43 -13.84 27.33
N ASN A 326 2.68 -14.01 26.85
CA ASN A 326 3.55 -15.16 27.15
C ASN A 326 2.85 -16.52 26.96
N ILE A 327 2.19 -16.70 25.83
CA ILE A 327 1.43 -17.90 25.50
C ILE A 327 2.39 -19.05 25.27
N LYS A 328 2.16 -20.19 25.93
CA LYS A 328 2.99 -21.40 25.83
C LYS A 328 2.50 -22.32 24.72
N ASP A 329 3.39 -23.19 24.24
CA ASP A 329 3.04 -24.22 23.25
C ASP A 329 1.83 -25.06 23.67
N ALA A 330 1.80 -25.54 24.92
CA ALA A 330 0.71 -26.35 25.43
C ALA A 330 -0.64 -25.61 25.48
N GLU A 331 -0.63 -24.30 25.73
CA GLU A 331 -1.84 -23.47 25.76
C GLU A 331 -2.36 -23.22 24.34
N PHE A 332 -1.46 -23.01 23.38
CA PHE A 332 -1.79 -22.90 21.96
C PHE A 332 -2.33 -24.23 21.42
N ASP A 333 -1.70 -25.35 21.76
CA ASP A 333 -2.12 -26.67 21.31
C ASP A 333 -3.48 -27.08 21.92
N ALA A 334 -3.77 -26.64 23.16
CA ALA A 334 -5.10 -26.80 23.75
C ALA A 334 -6.18 -26.01 22.98
N LEU A 335 -5.91 -24.76 22.61
CA LEU A 335 -6.79 -23.96 21.73
C LEU A 335 -7.02 -24.66 20.38
N ALA A 336 -5.95 -25.13 19.74
CA ALA A 336 -6.02 -25.85 18.48
C ALA A 336 -6.86 -27.13 18.59
N GLY A 337 -6.78 -27.83 19.74
CA GLY A 337 -7.63 -28.96 20.07
C GLY A 337 -9.12 -28.62 20.12
N HIS A 338 -9.48 -27.51 20.79
CA HIS A 338 -10.87 -27.04 20.83
C HIS A 338 -11.41 -26.67 19.46
N ILE A 339 -10.60 -25.99 18.63
CA ILE A 339 -10.98 -25.66 17.25
C ILE A 339 -11.28 -26.94 16.45
N SER A 340 -10.39 -27.93 16.50
CA SER A 340 -10.58 -29.20 15.78
C SER A 340 -11.82 -29.96 16.29
N ALA A 341 -12.02 -30.00 17.60
CA ALA A 341 -13.17 -30.67 18.22
C ALA A 341 -14.50 -30.00 17.82
N THR A 342 -14.56 -28.67 17.84
CA THR A 342 -15.76 -27.94 17.43
C THR A 342 -16.04 -28.14 15.95
N LEU A 343 -15.04 -28.07 15.06
CA LEU A 343 -15.26 -28.35 13.64
C LEU A 343 -15.81 -29.76 13.39
N LYS A 344 -15.31 -30.77 14.13
CA LYS A 344 -15.86 -32.14 14.09
C LYS A 344 -17.31 -32.19 14.59
N LYS A 345 -17.65 -31.48 15.67
CA LYS A 345 -19.03 -31.36 16.18
C LYS A 345 -19.99 -30.82 15.11
N TYR A 346 -19.53 -29.90 14.27
CA TYR A 346 -20.30 -29.35 13.15
C TYR A 346 -20.26 -30.21 11.87
N ASN A 347 -19.72 -31.43 11.93
CA ASN A 347 -19.58 -32.35 10.79
C ASN A 347 -18.80 -31.74 9.61
N VAL A 348 -17.85 -30.84 9.88
CA VAL A 348 -16.92 -30.37 8.86
C VAL A 348 -16.07 -31.55 8.42
N ALA A 349 -15.93 -31.74 7.10
CA ALA A 349 -15.16 -32.85 6.57
C ALA A 349 -13.67 -32.72 6.96
N GLN A 350 -13.03 -33.87 7.21
CA GLN A 350 -11.68 -33.91 7.80
C GLN A 350 -10.64 -33.18 6.93
N LYS A 351 -10.80 -33.19 5.61
CA LYS A 351 -9.96 -32.45 4.67
C LYS A 351 -9.97 -30.94 4.98
N GLU A 352 -11.14 -30.35 5.16
CA GLU A 352 -11.31 -28.93 5.47
C GLU A 352 -10.79 -28.59 6.86
N ILE A 353 -10.92 -29.52 7.83
CA ILE A 353 -10.31 -29.39 9.16
C ILE A 353 -8.79 -29.34 9.05
N ASP A 354 -8.17 -30.29 8.35
CA ASP A 354 -6.70 -30.37 8.21
C ASP A 354 -6.14 -29.14 7.50
N GLU A 355 -6.82 -28.66 6.45
CA GLU A 355 -6.47 -27.44 5.72
C GLU A 355 -6.55 -26.21 6.64
N PHE A 356 -7.64 -26.07 7.40
CA PHE A 356 -7.80 -24.95 8.34
C PHE A 356 -6.78 -25.00 9.48
N MET A 357 -6.53 -26.18 10.07
CA MET A 357 -5.54 -26.33 11.14
C MET A 357 -4.12 -26.04 10.65
N THR A 358 -3.81 -26.32 9.38
CA THR A 358 -2.55 -25.91 8.76
C THR A 358 -2.40 -24.38 8.75
N ILE A 359 -3.46 -23.65 8.36
CA ILE A 359 -3.48 -22.18 8.38
C ILE A 359 -3.27 -21.67 9.80
N ILE A 360 -4.01 -22.20 10.79
CA ILE A 360 -3.85 -21.82 12.21
C ILE A 360 -2.42 -22.06 12.68
N GLY A 361 -1.81 -23.20 12.33
CA GLY A 361 -0.43 -23.54 12.67
C GLY A 361 0.60 -22.51 12.19
N THR A 362 0.35 -21.82 11.06
CA THR A 362 1.27 -20.78 10.56
C THR A 362 1.37 -19.55 11.49
N THR A 363 0.35 -19.31 12.33
CA THR A 363 0.31 -18.19 13.28
C THR A 363 1.08 -18.48 14.57
N LYS A 364 1.38 -19.76 14.86
CA LYS A 364 1.98 -20.20 16.13
C LYS A 364 3.28 -19.45 16.44
N LYS A 365 4.13 -19.25 15.43
CA LYS A 365 5.43 -18.54 15.56
C LYS A 365 5.30 -17.08 16.00
N ASP A 366 4.16 -16.45 15.72
CA ASP A 366 3.90 -15.04 16.01
C ASP A 366 3.16 -14.87 17.35
N ILE A 367 2.52 -15.93 17.85
CA ILE A 367 1.68 -15.92 19.05
C ILE A 367 2.40 -16.51 20.26
N VAL A 368 3.10 -17.64 20.09
CA VAL A 368 3.81 -18.31 21.18
C VAL A 368 5.05 -17.51 21.54
N GLY A 369 5.12 -17.06 22.80
CA GLY A 369 6.29 -16.40 23.36
C GLY A 369 7.34 -17.43 23.75
N LYS A 370 8.62 -17.14 23.48
CA LYS A 370 9.74 -17.86 24.11
C LYS A 370 10.05 -17.25 25.46
#